data_AF-A0A0L0SRG7-F1
#
_entry.id   AF-A0A0L0SRG7-F1
#
_cell.length_a   1.000
_cell.length_b   1.000
_cell.length_c   1.000
_cell.angle_alpha   90.00
_cell.angle_beta   90.00
_cell.angle_gamma   90.00
#
_symmetry.space_group_name_H-M   'P 1'
#
loop_
_entity.id
_entity.type
_entity.pdbx_description
1 polymer ?
#
loop_
_entity_poly.entity_id
_entity_poly.type
_entity_poly.pdbx_seq_one_letter_code
_entity_poly.pdbx_strand_id
1 'polypeptide(L)'
;MQLRTNSSMHICDDHDHGQTVSLTGTHAHTGPALVEILNATIDTQIQFQEVSLDQMREILGKNDKVDQTEQAIFLGYLCLLKANKLETVTKDLRAILGRDPTDIKAFFQANRDSFRPHRSHAQACALKEARREQQQQQQQQ
;
A
#
# COMPACT_ATOMS: atom_id res chain seq x y z
N MET A 1 30.36 -16.91 6.80
CA MET A 1 30.13 -16.30 5.47
C MET A 1 29.80 -14.82 5.70
N GLN A 2 30.77 -13.93 5.53
CA GLN A 2 30.59 -12.48 5.66
C GLN A 2 30.24 -11.91 4.30
N LEU A 3 29.06 -11.31 4.16
CA LEU A 3 28.70 -10.52 2.99
C LEU A 3 29.30 -9.13 3.19
N ARG A 4 30.34 -8.81 2.42
CA ARG A 4 30.85 -7.44 2.28
C ARG A 4 30.04 -6.73 1.20
N THR A 5 29.37 -5.64 1.54
CA THR A 5 28.85 -4.69 0.57
C THR A 5 29.73 -3.43 0.58
N ASN A 6 30.54 -3.28 -0.47
CA ASN A 6 31.18 -2.02 -0.82
C ASN A 6 30.14 -1.08 -1.43
N SER A 7 29.67 -0.09 -0.67
CA SER A 7 29.29 1.27 -1.09
C SER A 7 28.80 2.02 0.16
N SER A 8 29.33 3.22 0.38
CA SER A 8 29.25 4.01 1.61
C SER A 8 27.84 4.41 2.05
N MET A 9 27.15 3.51 2.75
CA MET A 9 26.00 3.85 3.59
C MET A 9 26.20 3.14 4.93
N HIS A 10 26.67 3.87 5.95
CA HIS A 10 26.65 3.38 7.32
C HIS A 10 25.19 3.39 7.78
N ILE A 11 24.49 2.27 7.56
CA ILE A 11 23.09 2.08 7.98
C ILE A 11 23.01 1.70 9.46
N CYS A 12 24.10 1.18 10.04
CA CYS A 12 24.19 0.83 11.45
C CYS A 12 25.59 1.20 11.93
N ASP A 13 25.69 2.02 12.97
CA ASP A 13 26.95 2.20 13.69
C ASP A 13 27.17 0.98 14.60
N ASP A 14 28.41 0.74 15.03
CA ASP A 14 28.73 -0.35 15.98
C ASP A 14 27.90 -0.28 17.29
N HIS A 15 27.30 0.90 17.58
CA HIS A 15 26.39 1.14 18.69
C HIS A 15 25.06 0.37 18.61
N ASP A 16 24.60 0.03 17.40
CA ASP A 16 23.29 -0.63 17.17
C ASP A 16 23.39 -2.17 17.21
N HIS A 17 24.60 -2.71 17.40
CA HIS A 17 24.81 -4.15 17.43
C HIS A 17 24.18 -4.82 18.66
N GLY A 18 23.38 -5.86 18.41
CA GLY A 18 22.75 -6.66 19.47
C GLY A 18 21.46 -6.05 20.04
N GLN A 19 20.98 -4.93 19.51
CA GLN A 19 19.71 -4.34 19.92
C GLN A 19 18.54 -4.83 19.05
N THR A 20 17.38 -5.04 19.70
CA THR A 20 16.12 -5.24 18.98
C THR A 20 15.47 -3.89 18.76
N VAL A 21 15.30 -3.51 17.49
CA VAL A 21 14.64 -2.27 17.08
C VAL A 21 13.28 -2.58 16.44
N SER A 22 12.33 -1.66 16.61
CA SER A 22 11.01 -1.75 15.95
C SER A 22 10.92 -0.69 14.87
N LEU A 23 10.81 -1.13 13.61
CA LEU A 23 10.73 -0.21 12.47
C LEU A 23 9.27 0.05 12.13
N THR A 24 8.84 1.30 12.31
CA THR A 24 7.47 1.75 12.05
C THR A 24 7.47 3.00 11.17
N GLY A 25 6.31 3.33 10.59
CA GLY A 25 6.11 4.58 9.86
C GLY A 25 6.11 5.81 10.78
N THR A 26 5.88 6.99 10.22
CA THR A 26 5.91 8.24 11.00
C THR A 26 4.68 8.41 11.90
N HIS A 27 3.53 7.83 11.52
CA HIS A 27 2.26 7.94 12.22
C HIS A 27 1.44 6.65 12.06
N ALA A 28 0.59 6.35 13.04
CA ALA A 28 -0.47 5.36 12.90
C ALA A 28 -1.68 6.01 12.22
N HIS A 29 -2.30 5.28 11.28
CA HIS A 29 -3.47 5.75 10.55
C HIS A 29 -4.58 4.71 10.58
N THR A 30 -5.81 5.16 10.74
CA THR A 30 -6.99 4.31 10.52
C THR A 30 -7.24 4.17 9.01
N GLY A 31 -7.98 3.13 8.62
CA GLY A 31 -8.40 2.92 7.23
C GLY A 31 -9.09 4.15 6.60
N PRO A 32 -10.09 4.78 7.26
CA PRO A 32 -10.71 6.01 6.78
C PRO A 32 -9.70 7.15 6.57
N ALA A 33 -8.80 7.38 7.54
CA ALA A 33 -7.79 8.43 7.44
C ALA A 33 -6.83 8.20 6.26
N LEU A 34 -6.45 6.96 5.97
CA LEU A 34 -5.64 6.62 4.80
C LEU A 34 -6.34 7.00 3.49
N VAL A 35 -7.63 6.72 3.37
CA VAL A 35 -8.42 7.06 2.18
C VAL A 35 -8.58 8.57 2.02
N GLU A 36 -8.80 9.31 3.10
CA GLU A 36 -8.86 10.77 3.08
C GLU A 36 -7.54 11.38 2.59
N ILE A 37 -6.40 10.92 3.14
CA ILE A 37 -5.08 11.39 2.72
C ILE A 37 -4.83 11.02 1.26
N LEU A 38 -5.16 9.79 0.84
CA LEU A 38 -5.00 9.35 -0.55
C LEU A 38 -5.77 10.25 -1.52
N ASN A 39 -7.06 10.44 -1.29
CA ASN A 39 -7.91 11.26 -2.15
C ASN A 39 -7.42 12.71 -2.24
N ALA A 40 -7.01 13.30 -1.11
CA ALA A 40 -6.43 14.64 -1.07
C ALA A 40 -5.07 14.74 -1.79
N THR A 41 -4.36 13.62 -1.96
CA THR A 41 -3.00 13.59 -2.49
C THR A 41 -2.95 13.35 -4.00
N ILE A 42 -3.79 12.46 -4.53
CA ILE A 42 -3.68 12.00 -5.92
C ILE A 42 -4.90 12.26 -6.81
N ASP A 43 -5.86 13.05 -6.32
CA ASP A 43 -7.12 13.40 -7.00
C ASP A 43 -7.90 12.15 -7.42
N THR A 44 -8.19 11.31 -6.43
CA THR A 44 -9.03 10.11 -6.56
C THR A 44 -10.28 10.25 -5.70
N GLN A 45 -11.29 9.43 -5.99
CA GLN A 45 -12.49 9.30 -5.18
C GLN A 45 -12.68 7.85 -4.75
N ILE A 46 -11.81 7.41 -3.84
CA ILE A 46 -11.91 6.10 -3.20
C ILE A 46 -12.72 6.26 -1.91
N GLN A 47 -13.52 5.26 -1.56
CA GLN A 47 -14.26 5.22 -0.30
C GLN A 47 -13.75 4.09 0.58
N PHE A 48 -13.62 4.35 1.87
CA PHE A 48 -13.35 3.29 2.83
C PHE A 48 -14.64 2.53 3.11
N GLN A 49 -14.59 1.20 2.98
CA GLN A 49 -15.69 0.32 3.36
C GLN A 49 -15.15 -0.72 4.34
N GLU A 50 -15.72 -0.74 5.55
CA GLU A 50 -15.48 -1.83 6.47
C GLU A 50 -16.24 -3.09 6.02
N VAL A 51 -15.58 -4.24 6.11
CA VAL A 51 -16.17 -5.54 5.81
C VAL A 51 -16.05 -6.47 7.02
N SER A 52 -16.96 -7.44 7.11
CA SER A 52 -16.89 -8.50 8.13
C SER A 52 -15.71 -9.45 7.86
N LEU A 53 -15.32 -10.25 8.86
CA LEU A 53 -14.27 -11.25 8.68
C LEU A 53 -14.66 -12.32 7.66
N ASP A 54 -15.93 -12.70 7.59
CA ASP A 54 -16.41 -13.68 6.61
C ASP A 54 -16.40 -13.11 5.19
N GLN A 55 -16.80 -11.84 5.02
CA GLN A 55 -16.67 -11.14 3.74
C GLN A 55 -15.20 -11.03 3.33
N MET A 56 -14.30 -10.72 4.25
CA MET A 56 -12.86 -10.68 3.97
C MET A 56 -12.33 -12.05 3.56
N ARG A 57 -12.73 -13.13 4.24
CA ARG A 57 -12.36 -14.50 3.87
C ARG A 57 -12.84 -14.84 2.46
N GLU A 58 -14.06 -14.46 2.11
CA GLU A 58 -14.59 -14.64 0.75
C GLU A 58 -13.79 -13.86 -0.30
N ILE A 59 -13.45 -12.59 0.00
CA ILE A 59 -12.64 -11.74 -0.91
C ILE A 59 -11.27 -12.36 -1.14
N LEU A 60 -10.58 -12.80 -0.08
CA LEU A 60 -9.27 -13.42 -0.18
C LEU A 60 -9.32 -14.79 -0.89
N GLY A 61 -10.38 -15.57 -0.66
CA GLY A 61 -10.57 -16.87 -1.30
C GLY A 61 -10.78 -16.80 -2.83
N LYS A 62 -11.10 -15.62 -3.37
CA LYS A 62 -11.16 -15.39 -4.82
C LYS A 62 -9.78 -15.17 -5.45
N ASN A 63 -8.73 -14.98 -4.64
CA ASN A 63 -7.37 -14.81 -5.10
C ASN A 63 -6.62 -16.14 -5.06
N ASP A 64 -6.37 -16.72 -6.23
CA ASP A 64 -5.70 -18.01 -6.42
C ASP A 64 -4.23 -18.01 -5.99
N LYS A 65 -3.66 -16.84 -5.73
CA LYS A 65 -2.27 -16.67 -5.28
C LYS A 65 -2.09 -16.69 -3.77
N VAL A 66 -3.17 -16.68 -2.99
CA VAL A 66 -3.11 -16.64 -1.53
C VAL A 66 -3.63 -17.95 -0.97
N ASP A 67 -2.74 -18.73 -0.36
CA ASP A 67 -3.14 -20.03 0.19
C ASP A 67 -3.93 -19.90 1.51
N GLN A 68 -4.49 -21.01 2.00
CA GLN A 68 -5.32 -21.00 3.22
C GLN A 68 -4.54 -20.57 4.48
N THR A 69 -3.24 -20.86 4.55
CA THR A 69 -2.38 -20.49 5.68
C THR A 69 -2.13 -18.99 5.67
N GLU A 70 -1.79 -18.43 4.52
CA GLU A 70 -1.62 -16.99 4.33
C GLU A 70 -2.91 -16.21 4.64
N GLN A 71 -4.05 -16.74 4.18
CA GLN A 71 -5.37 -16.19 4.53
C GLN A 71 -5.61 -16.17 6.04
N ALA A 72 -5.32 -17.28 6.74
CA ALA A 72 -5.50 -17.36 8.18
C ALA A 72 -4.61 -16.37 8.94
N ILE A 73 -3.35 -16.22 8.51
CA ILE A 73 -2.41 -15.24 9.07
C ILE A 73 -2.94 -13.81 8.89
N PHE A 74 -3.37 -13.46 7.68
CA PHE A 74 -3.89 -12.13 7.38
C PHE A 74 -5.16 -11.80 8.18
N LEU A 75 -6.11 -12.75 8.26
CA LEU A 75 -7.32 -12.59 9.08
C LEU A 75 -6.97 -12.43 10.57
N GLY A 76 -5.96 -13.15 11.07
CA GLY A 76 -5.45 -12.99 12.43
C GLY A 76 -4.92 -11.57 12.69
N TYR A 77 -4.15 -11.00 11.77
CA TYR A 77 -3.68 -9.61 11.87
C TYR A 77 -4.82 -8.60 11.84
N LEU A 78 -5.86 -8.81 11.02
CA LEU A 78 -7.04 -7.95 11.03
C LEU A 78 -7.76 -7.95 12.38
N CYS A 79 -7.85 -9.09 13.06
CA CYS A 79 -8.41 -9.16 14.41
C CYS A 79 -7.58 -8.31 15.40
N LEU A 80 -6.25 -8.36 15.32
CA LEU A 80 -5.36 -7.55 16.15
C LEU A 80 -5.50 -6.05 15.85
N LEU A 81 -5.65 -5.68 14.57
CA LEU A 81 -5.90 -4.31 14.15
C LEU A 81 -7.22 -3.78 14.72
N LYS A 82 -8.30 -4.55 14.61
CA LYS A 82 -9.61 -4.19 15.19
C LYS A 82 -9.61 -4.10 16.71
N ALA A 83 -8.70 -4.80 17.38
CA ALA A 83 -8.50 -4.74 18.82
C ALA A 83 -7.50 -3.65 19.26
N ASN A 84 -7.07 -2.77 18.34
CA ASN A 84 -6.08 -1.71 18.54
C ASN A 84 -4.76 -2.23 19.15
N LYS A 85 -4.35 -3.45 18.80
CA LYS A 85 -3.10 -4.07 19.29
C LYS A 85 -1.88 -3.79 18.42
N LEU A 86 -2.05 -3.03 17.33
CA LEU A 86 -0.99 -2.75 16.35
C LEU A 86 -0.65 -1.25 16.25
N GLU A 87 -1.16 -0.40 17.14
CA GLU A 87 -0.99 1.06 17.10
C GLU A 87 0.37 1.56 17.67
N THR A 88 1.46 0.84 17.40
CA THR A 88 2.79 1.22 17.90
C THR A 88 3.52 2.08 16.87
N VAL A 89 4.04 3.23 17.31
CA VAL A 89 4.91 4.11 16.52
C VAL A 89 6.19 4.38 17.31
N THR A 90 7.34 4.22 16.66
CA THR A 90 8.68 4.33 17.25
C THR A 90 9.53 5.33 16.47
N LYS A 91 10.64 5.76 17.08
CA LYS A 91 11.61 6.67 16.45
C LYS A 91 12.83 5.95 15.90
N ASP A 92 12.92 4.63 16.07
CA ASP A 92 14.09 3.82 15.75
C ASP A 92 14.46 3.96 14.28
N LEU A 93 13.46 3.95 13.38
CA LEU A 93 13.72 4.13 11.95
C LEU A 93 14.34 5.50 11.65
N ARG A 94 13.90 6.58 12.32
CA ARG A 94 14.51 7.90 12.17
C ARG A 94 15.94 7.93 12.72
N ALA A 95 16.18 7.30 13.87
CA ALA A 95 17.51 7.22 14.48
C ALA A 95 18.50 6.53 13.54
N ILE A 96 18.10 5.41 12.95
CA ILE A 96 18.89 4.63 11.98
C ILE A 96 19.12 5.41 10.67
N LEU A 97 18.09 6.09 10.16
CA LEU A 97 18.21 6.81 8.88
C LEU A 97 18.94 8.16 8.99
N GLY A 98 19.05 8.73 10.19
CA GLY A 98 19.57 10.09 10.40
C GLY A 98 18.70 11.21 9.80
N ARG A 99 17.50 10.87 9.31
CA ARG A 99 16.53 11.79 8.68
C ARG A 99 15.11 11.30 8.92
N ASP A 100 14.13 12.16 8.66
CA ASP A 100 12.73 11.74 8.74
C ASP A 100 12.41 10.67 7.66
N PRO A 101 11.76 9.56 8.04
CA PRO A 101 11.27 8.56 7.09
C PRO A 101 10.21 9.15 6.15
N THR A 102 10.01 8.50 5.01
CA THR A 102 8.93 8.84 4.08
C THR A 102 7.58 8.75 4.79
N ASP A 103 6.80 9.83 4.74
CA ASP A 103 5.43 9.83 5.27
C ASP A 103 4.43 9.22 4.27
N ILE A 104 3.21 8.97 4.74
CA ILE A 104 2.17 8.32 3.93
C ILE A 104 1.75 9.17 2.71
N LYS A 105 1.82 10.50 2.82
CA LYS A 105 1.47 11.40 1.72
C LYS A 105 2.51 11.28 0.60
N ALA A 106 3.79 11.38 0.94
CA ALA A 106 4.90 11.19 0.02
C ALA A 106 4.88 9.78 -0.60
N PHE A 107 4.52 8.75 0.18
CA PHE A 107 4.32 7.40 -0.33
C PHE A 107 3.22 7.34 -1.40
N PHE A 108 2.04 7.92 -1.15
CA PHE A 108 0.96 7.96 -2.14
C PHE A 108 1.32 8.76 -3.39
N GLN A 109 2.06 9.87 -3.25
CA GLN A 109 2.55 10.64 -4.40
C GLN A 109 3.50 9.82 -5.26
N ALA A 110 4.48 9.16 -4.64
CA ALA A 110 5.47 8.34 -5.34
C ALA A 110 4.85 7.11 -6.03
N ASN A 111 3.74 6.59 -5.50
CA ASN A 111 3.06 5.39 -6.01
C ASN A 111 1.71 5.70 -6.67
N ARG A 112 1.50 6.95 -7.12
CA ARG A 112 0.22 7.45 -7.61
C ARG A 112 -0.46 6.52 -8.63
N ASP A 113 0.29 6.00 -9.58
CA ASP A 113 -0.27 5.20 -10.68
C ASP A 113 -0.79 3.84 -10.21
N SER A 114 -0.26 3.29 -9.11
CA SER A 114 -0.73 2.03 -8.51
C SER A 114 -2.13 2.15 -7.89
N PHE A 115 -2.53 3.35 -7.49
CA PHE A 115 -3.83 3.62 -6.86
C PHE A 115 -4.89 4.12 -7.85
N ARG A 116 -4.51 4.37 -9.11
CA ARG A 116 -5.50 4.71 -10.14
C ARG A 116 -6.33 3.47 -10.46
N PRO A 117 -7.65 3.63 -10.69
CA PRO A 117 -8.49 2.52 -11.11
C PRO A 117 -7.89 1.85 -12.36
N HIS A 118 -7.51 0.58 -12.20
CA HIS A 118 -7.14 -0.24 -13.34
C HIS A 118 -8.46 -0.55 -14.04
N ARG A 119 -8.65 0.02 -15.24
CA ARG A 119 -9.87 -0.23 -16.02
C ARG A 119 -10.10 -1.72 -16.11
N SER A 120 -11.33 -2.17 -15.87
CA SER A 120 -11.67 -3.54 -16.18
C SER A 120 -11.36 -3.79 -17.66
N HIS A 121 -10.98 -5.02 -18.02
CA HIS A 121 -10.71 -5.37 -19.41
C HIS A 121 -11.87 -4.95 -20.34
N ALA A 122 -13.11 -5.09 -19.85
CA ALA A 122 -14.32 -4.64 -20.54
C ALA A 122 -14.36 -3.11 -20.78
N GLN A 123 -14.02 -2.30 -19.77
CA GLN A 123 -13.96 -0.84 -19.90
C GLN A 123 -12.81 -0.38 -20.81
N ALA A 124 -11.70 -1.12 -20.82
CA ALA A 124 -10.58 -0.84 -21.72
C ALA A 124 -10.93 -1.15 -23.19
N CYS A 125 -11.65 -2.24 -23.46
CA CYS A 125 -12.16 -2.56 -24.80
C CYS A 125 -13.19 -1.53 -25.29
N ALA A 126 -14.19 -1.21 -24.47
CA ALA A 126 -15.25 -0.27 -24.85
C ALA A 126 -14.70 1.11 -25.24
N LEU A 127 -13.66 1.60 -24.56
CA LEU A 127 -13.05 2.87 -24.93
C LEU A 127 -12.26 2.79 -26.25
N LYS A 128 -11.61 1.65 -26.54
CA LYS A 128 -10.90 1.47 -27.83
C LYS A 128 -11.87 1.47 -29.00
N GLU A 129 -13.04 0.86 -28.83
CA GLU A 129 -14.13 0.83 -29.82
C GLU A 129 -14.69 2.24 -30.02
N ALA A 130 -15.05 2.95 -28.95
CA ALA A 130 -15.51 4.34 -29.03
C ALA A 130 -14.51 5.29 -29.70
N ARG A 131 -13.20 5.10 -29.46
CA ARG A 131 -12.15 5.88 -30.14
C ARG A 131 -12.05 5.57 -31.63
N ARG A 132 -12.23 4.31 -32.03
CA ARG A 132 -12.26 3.90 -33.45
C ARG A 132 -13.44 4.51 -34.18
N GLU A 133 -14.61 4.52 -33.55
CA GLU A 133 -15.83 5.10 -34.13
C GLU A 133 -15.70 6.62 -34.32
N GLN A 134 -15.15 7.34 -33.33
CA GLN A 134 -14.89 8.78 -33.46
C GLN A 134 -13.87 9.09 -34.56
N GLN A 135 -12.82 8.27 -34.72
CA GLN A 135 -11.85 8.44 -35.80
C GLN A 135 -12.43 8.14 -37.17
N GLN A 136 -13.33 7.16 -37.28
CA GLN A 136 -14.03 6.85 -38.53
C GLN A 136 -15.03 7.94 -38.91
N GLN A 137 -15.73 8.53 -37.94
CA GLN A 137 -16.63 9.65 -38.18
C GLN A 137 -15.89 10.94 -38.59
N GLN A 138 -14.69 11.16 -38.06
CA GLN A 138 -13.84 12.30 -38.46
C GLN A 138 -13.19 12.14 -39.84
N GLN A 139 -13.12 10.93 -40.39
CA GLN A 139 -12.60 10.67 -41.75
C GLN A 139 -13.68 10.68 -42.83
N GLN A 140 -14.96 10.73 -42.44
CA GLN A 140 -16.11 10.79 -43.35
C GLN A 140 -16.72 12.20 -43.47
N GLN A 141 -16.12 13.20 -42.80
CA GLN A 141 -16.40 14.64 -42.97
C GLN A 141 -15.24 15.32 -43.67
#